data_AF-A0A836KLD6-F1
#
_entry.id   AF-A0A836KLD6-F1
#
_cell.length_a   1.000
_cell.length_b   1.000
_cell.length_c   1.000
_cell.angle_alpha   90.00
_cell.angle_beta   90.00
_cell.angle_gamma   90.00
#
_symmetry.space_group_name_H-M   'P 1'
#
loop_
_entity.id
_entity.type
_entity.pdbx_description
1 polymer ?
#
loop_
_entity_poly.entity_id
_entity_poly.type
_entity_poly.pdbx_seq_one_letter_code
_entity_poly.pdbx_strand_id
1 'polypeptide(L)'
;MTSRESGVPSPSRRGVSPGLCSPSPFSRPPPSLPCEGLCLRAFHVRAGVAAGRVNGFRLIFYFPASPCGYGTLPSPSADSFPPSLKSISLVRLCAPPAAAALCRCRRAFSPTRRLPLNNRNHAEFETRGTSFISLTAHSYAGAPTRNPQATSVSSLSVSRRCLLVSTALILYLRFTLFSLACSYRVNIYLQAVIYVYPLTPFLREDAAMLTNRVTSLFGVQYPIVQGGMVWCSGWRLASAVSNAGGLGLLGAGSMKLDVFKHHLRRCKEATQKPFGVNVPLSYDMTQHMEFIIEEKVPIVFTSAGSPKLWTHKLQSRGIKVVHVVPSCKLALKCEEAGVNAVVAEGFEAGGHNGQDEITTMALIPQVRKVLTPAIPLIAAGGIASGQAMLAAMALGAEGVQVGTRFAITQESSAAAAFKKRCTEAGESETWLTMKQYMPTRLILNAYGKEARRLSDSGATKAQLMAFRGPNRSKRGIFEGDLTDGELEIGQIVSTCKDVPTAAEVVERMVKEFHARYAQIAKGTV
;
A
#
# COMPACT_ATOMS: atom_id res chain seq x y z
N MET A 1 -63.22 52.82 -14.16
CA MET A 1 -63.15 53.96 -13.21
C MET A 1 -62.07 53.61 -12.19
N THR A 2 -60.81 53.89 -12.53
CA THR A 2 -59.96 55.06 -12.13
C THR A 2 -59.35 54.87 -10.74
N SER A 3 -58.06 55.05 -10.44
CA SER A 3 -56.76 55.28 -11.12
C SER A 3 -55.72 55.33 -9.95
N ARG A 4 -54.46 54.91 -10.04
CA ARG A 4 -53.29 55.64 -10.59
C ARG A 4 -52.00 54.81 -10.46
N GLU A 5 -51.08 55.08 -11.40
CA GLU A 5 -49.70 54.60 -11.62
C GLU A 5 -48.71 55.07 -10.53
N SER A 6 -47.54 54.46 -10.28
CA SER A 6 -46.29 54.33 -11.08
C SER A 6 -45.27 53.60 -10.16
N GLY A 7 -44.28 52.77 -10.54
CA GLY A 7 -43.22 52.86 -11.54
C GLY A 7 -41.92 52.28 -10.89
N VAL A 8 -41.29 51.27 -11.51
CA VAL A 8 -40.09 50.52 -11.03
C VAL A 8 -38.79 51.17 -11.54
N PRO A 9 -37.64 50.94 -10.87
CA PRO A 9 -36.43 50.56 -11.64
C PRO A 9 -35.54 49.46 -11.02
N SER A 10 -34.83 48.77 -11.92
CA SER A 10 -33.91 47.62 -11.78
C SER A 10 -32.45 48.01 -11.43
N PRO A 11 -31.54 47.04 -11.12
CA PRO A 11 -30.29 47.28 -10.39
C PRO A 11 -29.05 47.56 -11.28
N SER A 12 -28.13 48.38 -10.79
CA SER A 12 -26.89 48.77 -11.47
C SER A 12 -25.65 47.95 -11.07
N ARG A 13 -24.89 47.52 -12.09
CA ARG A 13 -23.52 46.98 -12.03
C ARG A 13 -22.50 48.04 -11.59
N ARG A 14 -21.50 47.66 -10.78
CA ARG A 14 -20.13 48.23 -10.71
C ARG A 14 -19.20 47.06 -10.35
N GLY A 15 -18.12 46.74 -11.04
CA GLY A 15 -17.17 47.59 -11.76
C GLY A 15 -15.92 47.73 -10.88
N VAL A 16 -15.04 46.72 -10.94
CA VAL A 16 -13.75 46.66 -10.21
C VAL A 16 -12.66 47.32 -11.06
N SER A 17 -11.83 48.16 -10.45
CA SER A 17 -10.53 48.61 -10.95
C SER A 17 -9.72 49.28 -9.82
N PRO A 18 -8.37 49.32 -9.92
CA PRO A 18 -7.47 48.97 -8.81
C PRO A 18 -6.85 50.19 -8.10
N GLY A 19 -6.67 50.06 -6.77
CA GLY A 19 -6.02 51.06 -5.92
C GLY A 19 -4.56 50.70 -5.64
N LEU A 20 -3.68 51.65 -5.95
CA LEU A 20 -2.22 51.62 -5.82
C LEU A 20 -1.73 51.51 -4.37
N CYS A 21 -0.68 50.72 -4.19
CA CYS A 21 0.20 50.72 -3.02
C CYS A 21 1.14 51.94 -3.03
N SER A 22 1.39 52.50 -1.85
CA SER A 22 2.55 53.34 -1.55
C SER A 22 3.30 52.79 -0.32
N PRO A 23 4.62 53.05 -0.17
CA PRO A 23 5.55 52.14 0.50
C PRO A 23 6.13 52.67 1.82
N SER A 24 6.57 51.78 2.70
CA SER A 24 7.73 52.03 3.57
C SER A 24 8.39 50.70 4.05
N PRO A 25 9.67 50.73 4.46
CA PRO A 25 10.61 49.60 4.35
C PRO A 25 10.87 48.90 5.71
N PHE A 26 11.79 47.92 5.70
CA PHE A 26 12.40 47.15 6.81
C PHE A 26 11.93 45.69 6.93
N SER A 27 12.74 44.77 6.39
CA SER A 27 13.41 43.74 7.19
C SER A 27 14.24 42.80 6.29
N ARG A 28 15.54 42.67 6.59
CA ARG A 28 16.49 41.74 5.97
C ARG A 28 16.12 40.27 6.30
N PRO A 29 16.41 39.30 5.42
CA PRO A 29 16.33 37.88 5.78
C PRO A 29 17.55 37.44 6.63
N PRO A 30 17.39 36.49 7.57
CA PRO A 30 18.50 35.96 8.35
C PRO A 30 19.37 34.98 7.54
N PRO A 31 20.65 34.79 7.92
CA PRO A 31 21.58 33.91 7.24
C PRO A 31 21.30 32.42 7.52
N SER A 32 21.61 31.61 6.52
CA SER A 32 21.57 30.14 6.50
C SER A 32 22.41 29.50 7.62
N LEU A 33 21.78 28.61 8.39
CA LEU A 33 22.47 27.64 9.25
C LEU A 33 22.94 26.42 8.43
N PRO A 34 24.13 25.86 8.70
CA PRO A 34 24.62 24.70 7.99
C PRO A 34 23.95 23.41 8.50
N CYS A 35 23.42 22.61 7.58
CA CYS A 35 22.99 21.24 7.85
C CYS A 35 24.21 20.35 8.14
N GLU A 36 24.47 20.03 9.40
CA GLU A 36 25.27 18.85 9.76
C GLU A 36 24.42 17.59 9.61
N GLY A 37 24.42 17.04 8.39
CA GLY A 37 23.87 15.71 8.10
C GLY A 37 24.99 14.68 8.04
N LEU A 38 25.04 13.79 9.03
CA LEU A 38 25.91 12.62 9.05
C LEU A 38 25.54 11.68 7.88
N CYS A 39 26.23 11.82 6.74
CA CYS A 39 26.09 10.90 5.61
C CYS A 39 27.06 9.71 5.80
N LEU A 40 26.54 8.58 6.28
CA LEU A 40 27.23 7.28 6.20
C LEU A 40 27.48 6.93 4.72
N ARG A 41 28.72 7.08 4.25
CA ARG A 41 29.13 6.68 2.88
C ARG A 41 29.71 5.27 2.91
N ALA A 42 29.20 4.40 2.04
CA ALA A 42 29.80 3.10 1.75
C ALA A 42 31.06 3.27 0.88
N PHE A 43 32.17 2.66 1.28
CA PHE A 43 33.43 2.65 0.54
C PHE A 43 33.60 1.32 -0.20
N HIS A 44 33.88 1.35 -1.50
CA HIS A 44 34.33 0.18 -2.25
C HIS A 44 35.85 0.21 -2.41
N VAL A 45 36.53 -0.79 -1.85
CA VAL A 45 37.97 -1.05 -2.07
C VAL A 45 38.10 -2.11 -3.16
N ARG A 46 38.80 -1.80 -4.26
CA ARG A 46 39.15 -2.78 -5.30
C ARG A 46 40.64 -3.09 -5.19
N ALA A 47 40.98 -4.31 -4.81
CA ALA A 47 42.36 -4.81 -4.86
C ALA A 47 42.63 -5.40 -6.25
N GLY A 48 43.60 -4.83 -6.98
CA GLY A 48 44.13 -5.42 -8.21
C GLY A 48 45.37 -6.24 -7.88
N VAL A 49 45.40 -7.51 -8.30
CA VAL A 49 46.57 -8.37 -8.17
C VAL A 49 47.22 -8.47 -9.55
N ALA A 50 48.43 -7.93 -9.67
CA ALA A 50 49.34 -8.23 -10.79
C ALA A 50 50.65 -8.76 -10.21
N ALA A 51 51.02 -9.96 -10.64
CA ALA A 51 52.29 -10.66 -10.45
C ALA A 51 53.18 -10.19 -9.29
N GLY A 52 52.96 -10.79 -8.11
CA GLY A 52 54.04 -11.10 -7.16
C GLY A 52 54.89 -9.94 -6.64
N ARG A 53 54.27 -8.91 -6.07
CA ARG A 53 54.80 -8.05 -4.97
C ARG A 53 53.70 -7.07 -4.53
N VAL A 54 53.32 -7.08 -3.26
CA VAL A 54 52.35 -6.12 -2.70
C VAL A 54 53.08 -4.82 -2.38
N ASN A 55 52.95 -3.81 -3.23
CA ASN A 55 53.41 -2.45 -2.95
C ASN A 55 52.21 -1.49 -2.96
N GLY A 56 51.76 -1.09 -1.77
CA GLY A 56 50.89 0.07 -1.53
C GLY A 56 49.40 -0.10 -1.81
N PHE A 57 48.56 0.35 -0.87
CA PHE A 57 47.12 0.53 -1.07
C PHE A 57 46.85 1.81 -1.89
N ARG A 58 46.05 1.71 -2.96
CA ARG A 58 45.52 2.89 -3.68
C ARG A 58 44.04 3.09 -3.33
N LEU A 59 43.72 4.23 -2.73
CA LEU A 59 42.34 4.73 -2.62
C LEU A 59 41.97 5.43 -3.93
N ILE A 60 40.91 4.96 -4.59
CA ILE A 60 40.33 5.57 -5.79
C ILE A 60 39.00 6.19 -5.40
N PHE A 61 38.88 7.51 -5.53
CA PHE A 61 37.63 8.23 -5.30
C PHE A 61 36.84 8.34 -6.60
N TYR A 62 35.60 7.86 -6.61
CA TYR A 62 34.65 8.08 -7.71
C TYR A 62 33.75 9.26 -7.35
N PHE A 63 33.74 10.29 -8.19
CA PHE A 63 32.74 11.36 -8.16
C PHE A 63 31.85 11.21 -9.40
N PRO A 64 30.52 11.08 -9.25
CA PRO A 64 29.62 11.19 -10.39
C PRO A 64 29.64 12.64 -10.90
N ALA A 65 29.86 12.83 -12.20
CA ALA A 65 29.67 14.13 -12.83
C ALA A 65 28.15 14.41 -12.90
N SER A 66 27.69 15.41 -12.16
CA SER A 66 26.31 15.92 -12.26
C SER A 66 26.12 16.65 -13.60
N PRO A 67 25.03 16.39 -14.36
CA PRO A 67 24.71 17.16 -15.55
C PRO A 67 23.86 18.36 -15.14
N CYS A 68 24.44 19.37 -14.50
CA CYS A 68 23.78 20.65 -14.27
C CYS A 68 24.80 21.77 -14.45
N GLY A 69 24.58 22.61 -15.46
CA GLY A 69 25.33 23.83 -15.67
C GLY A 69 25.11 24.85 -14.55
N TYR A 70 25.94 25.89 -14.61
CA TYR A 70 26.10 27.03 -13.68
C TYR A 70 27.22 26.87 -12.62
N GLY A 71 28.28 27.66 -12.82
CA GLY A 71 29.18 28.10 -11.75
C GLY A 71 30.56 27.45 -11.74
N THR A 72 31.57 28.16 -12.24
CA THR A 72 32.98 27.92 -11.94
C THR A 72 33.24 28.15 -10.44
N LEU A 73 33.54 27.08 -9.69
CA LEU A 73 34.16 27.17 -8.37
C LEU A 73 35.68 26.95 -8.50
N PRO A 74 36.52 27.72 -7.78
CA PRO A 74 37.97 27.57 -7.87
C PRO A 74 38.43 26.25 -7.20
N SER A 75 39.37 25.57 -7.85
CA SER A 75 40.03 24.37 -7.33
C SER A 75 40.88 24.70 -6.09
N PRO A 76 40.88 23.87 -5.02
CA PRO A 76 41.74 24.08 -3.87
C PRO A 76 43.22 23.83 -4.23
N SER A 77 44.10 24.70 -3.75
CA SER A 77 45.55 24.53 -3.84
C SER A 77 46.03 23.37 -2.96
N ALA A 78 47.12 22.72 -3.38
CA ALA A 78 47.67 21.50 -2.79
C ALA A 78 48.23 21.65 -1.35
N ASP A 79 48.07 22.81 -0.70
CA ASP A 79 48.63 23.12 0.62
C ASP A 79 47.67 22.83 1.79
N SER A 80 46.51 22.21 1.54
CA SER A 80 45.48 21.97 2.55
C SER A 80 45.43 20.52 3.09
N PHE A 81 46.46 19.70 2.84
CA PHE A 81 46.52 18.32 3.34
C PHE A 81 47.65 18.10 4.39
N PRO A 82 47.41 17.31 5.45
CA PRO A 82 48.43 16.97 6.43
C PRO A 82 49.58 16.12 5.82
N PRO A 83 50.79 16.13 6.42
CA PRO A 83 52.02 15.61 5.80
C PRO A 83 52.03 14.11 5.43
N SER A 84 51.07 13.32 5.91
CA SER A 84 50.98 11.87 5.71
C SER A 84 50.37 11.44 4.37
N LEU A 85 49.97 12.37 3.49
CA LEU A 85 49.28 12.08 2.21
C LEU A 85 49.97 12.69 0.97
N LYS A 86 51.30 12.84 0.98
CA LYS A 86 52.07 13.43 -0.15
C LYS A 86 52.37 12.49 -1.32
N SER A 87 51.72 11.33 -1.45
CA SER A 87 51.88 10.44 -2.60
C SER A 87 50.53 10.00 -3.19
N ILE A 88 49.82 10.93 -3.84
CA ILE A 88 48.63 10.61 -4.65
C ILE A 88 48.84 11.18 -6.05
N SER A 89 48.98 10.31 -7.04
CA SER A 89 48.97 10.69 -8.45
C SER A 89 47.51 10.80 -8.94
N LEU A 90 47.10 11.98 -9.39
CA LEU A 90 45.83 12.21 -10.08
C LEU A 90 45.88 11.61 -11.49
N VAL A 91 45.04 10.62 -11.80
CA VAL A 91 44.83 10.15 -13.17
C VAL A 91 43.55 10.78 -13.71
N ARG A 92 43.69 11.67 -14.69
CA ARG A 92 42.60 12.25 -15.47
C ARG A 92 42.31 11.30 -16.65
N LEU A 93 41.15 10.64 -16.67
CA LEU A 93 40.70 9.92 -17.86
C LEU A 93 39.93 10.91 -18.76
N CYS A 94 40.54 11.30 -19.88
CA CYS A 94 39.85 12.00 -20.96
C CYS A 94 38.93 11.01 -21.70
N ALA A 95 37.64 11.35 -21.82
CA ALA A 95 36.76 10.68 -22.77
C ALA A 95 37.10 11.10 -24.21
N PRO A 96 36.99 10.21 -25.22
CA PRO A 96 37.25 10.57 -26.61
C PRO A 96 36.18 11.54 -27.15
N PRO A 97 36.52 12.45 -28.08
CA PRO A 97 35.63 13.52 -28.53
C PRO A 97 34.50 12.98 -29.41
N ALA A 98 33.27 13.34 -29.08
CA ALA A 98 32.13 13.23 -29.98
C ALA A 98 32.28 14.25 -31.11
N ALA A 99 32.39 13.77 -32.35
CA ALA A 99 32.47 14.62 -33.53
C ALA A 99 31.12 15.33 -33.76
N ALA A 100 31.16 16.66 -33.73
CA ALA A 100 30.09 17.52 -34.22
C ALA A 100 30.24 17.69 -35.74
N ALA A 101 29.22 17.30 -36.51
CA ALA A 101 29.01 17.79 -37.85
C ALA A 101 27.65 18.50 -37.90
N LEU A 102 27.70 19.83 -37.82
CA LEU A 102 26.61 20.73 -38.16
C LEU A 102 26.58 20.89 -39.69
N CYS A 103 25.47 20.53 -40.34
CA CYS A 103 25.03 21.29 -41.51
C CYS A 103 23.51 21.23 -41.69
N ARG A 104 22.93 22.40 -41.92
CA ARG A 104 21.50 22.71 -42.03
C ARG A 104 20.88 22.05 -43.27
N CYS A 105 19.62 21.60 -43.19
CA CYS A 105 18.59 21.99 -44.17
C CYS A 105 17.17 21.60 -43.74
N ARG A 106 16.24 22.48 -44.10
CA ARG A 106 14.78 22.45 -43.85
C ARG A 106 14.05 21.38 -44.69
N ARG A 107 12.82 21.08 -44.24
CA ARG A 107 11.61 20.54 -44.94
C ARG A 107 11.22 19.15 -44.39
N ALA A 108 10.06 18.95 -43.75
CA ALA A 108 8.65 19.09 -44.14
C ALA A 108 8.01 17.70 -44.40
N PHE A 109 6.85 17.48 -43.77
CA PHE A 109 5.80 16.50 -44.06
C PHE A 109 6.04 14.98 -43.84
N SER A 110 5.07 14.41 -43.13
CA SER A 110 4.68 12.99 -42.94
C SER A 110 4.20 12.30 -44.24
N PRO A 111 3.64 11.07 -44.22
CA PRO A 111 3.97 9.80 -43.56
C PRO A 111 4.03 8.63 -44.60
N THR A 112 4.18 7.39 -44.12
CA THR A 112 3.74 6.08 -44.71
C THR A 112 4.80 5.08 -45.23
N ARG A 113 4.44 3.80 -44.96
CA ARG A 113 4.82 2.50 -45.58
C ARG A 113 5.99 1.67 -45.01
N ARG A 114 5.56 0.67 -44.21
CA ARG A 114 5.80 -0.79 -44.25
C ARG A 114 6.93 -1.39 -45.13
N LEU A 115 7.70 -2.27 -44.44
CA LEU A 115 8.31 -3.58 -44.82
C LEU A 115 9.61 -3.59 -45.66
N PRO A 116 10.46 -4.65 -45.64
CA PRO A 116 10.56 -5.82 -44.75
C PRO A 116 12.00 -6.13 -44.21
N LEU A 117 12.07 -7.11 -43.30
CA LEU A 117 13.27 -7.82 -42.85
C LEU A 117 13.95 -8.59 -44.00
N ASN A 118 15.27 -8.45 -44.16
CA ASN A 118 16.16 -9.58 -44.43
C ASN A 118 17.65 -9.27 -44.21
N ASN A 119 18.23 -10.05 -43.29
CA ASN A 119 19.52 -10.74 -43.29
C ASN A 119 20.85 -10.13 -43.81
N ARG A 120 21.85 -10.32 -42.92
CA ARG A 120 23.31 -10.45 -43.09
C ARG A 120 24.13 -9.15 -43.22
N ASN A 121 24.96 -8.90 -42.19
CA ASN A 121 26.41 -8.90 -42.36
C ASN A 121 27.14 -9.13 -41.02
N HIS A 122 28.15 -9.99 -41.11
CA HIS A 122 29.10 -10.36 -40.07
C HIS A 122 29.99 -9.18 -39.67
N ALA A 123 30.36 -9.12 -38.40
CA ALA A 123 31.63 -8.58 -37.95
C ALA A 123 32.06 -9.35 -36.69
N GLU A 124 33.00 -10.28 -36.89
CA GLU A 124 33.74 -10.95 -35.84
C GLU A 124 34.68 -9.94 -35.15
N PHE A 125 34.67 -9.93 -33.82
CA PHE A 125 35.79 -9.41 -33.03
C PHE A 125 36.24 -10.53 -32.10
N GLU A 126 37.35 -11.17 -32.48
CA GLU A 126 38.11 -12.03 -31.59
C GLU A 126 38.65 -11.19 -30.41
N THR A 127 38.32 -11.60 -29.19
CA THR A 127 39.15 -11.30 -28.02
C THR A 127 39.48 -12.60 -27.31
N ARG A 128 40.78 -12.89 -27.28
CA ARG A 128 41.39 -14.08 -26.67
C ARG A 128 41.21 -14.06 -25.15
N GLY A 129 40.85 -15.21 -24.59
CA GLY A 129 41.32 -15.67 -23.28
C GLY A 129 40.48 -15.29 -22.06
N THR A 130 39.36 -15.98 -21.85
CA THR A 130 38.84 -16.28 -20.50
C THR A 130 38.15 -17.64 -20.53
N SER A 131 38.73 -18.63 -19.86
CA SER A 131 38.18 -19.97 -19.74
C SER A 131 36.94 -19.96 -18.85
N PHE A 132 35.76 -20.09 -19.43
CA PHE A 132 34.52 -20.39 -18.70
C PHE A 132 34.35 -21.91 -18.60
N ILE A 133 34.31 -22.44 -17.37
CA ILE A 133 33.84 -23.81 -17.12
C ILE A 133 32.31 -23.74 -17.09
N SER A 134 31.66 -24.18 -18.17
CA SER A 134 30.22 -24.47 -18.22
C SER A 134 30.01 -25.92 -17.79
N LEU A 135 29.36 -26.15 -16.65
CA LEU A 135 28.83 -27.46 -16.29
C LEU A 135 27.42 -27.60 -16.88
N THR A 136 27.36 -28.16 -18.08
CA THR A 136 26.11 -28.55 -18.75
C THR A 136 25.75 -29.98 -18.33
N ALA A 137 24.76 -30.15 -17.45
CA ALA A 137 24.28 -31.48 -17.07
C ALA A 137 23.59 -32.15 -18.27
N HIS A 138 24.21 -33.18 -18.83
CA HIS A 138 23.59 -34.07 -19.82
C HIS A 138 22.81 -35.15 -19.08
N SER A 139 21.48 -35.14 -19.19
CA SER A 139 20.64 -36.29 -18.83
C SER A 139 20.73 -37.33 -19.96
N TYR A 140 21.38 -38.47 -19.70
CA TYR A 140 21.25 -39.63 -20.58
C TYR A 140 19.84 -40.21 -20.46
N ALA A 141 19.04 -40.06 -21.51
CA ALA A 141 17.76 -40.75 -21.68
C ALA A 141 18.01 -42.10 -22.37
N GLY A 142 17.90 -43.19 -21.63
CA GLY A 142 17.71 -44.53 -22.20
C GLY A 142 16.22 -44.74 -22.55
N ALA A 143 15.96 -45.24 -23.75
CA ALA A 143 14.61 -45.48 -24.30
C ALA A 143 14.02 -46.85 -23.81
N PRO A 144 12.78 -47.24 -24.17
CA PRO A 144 11.70 -47.45 -23.21
C PRO A 144 11.24 -48.92 -23.11
N THR A 145 10.70 -49.33 -21.95
CA THR A 145 9.81 -50.50 -21.89
C THR A 145 8.59 -50.27 -21.00
N ARG A 146 7.45 -50.55 -21.65
CA ARG A 146 6.03 -50.68 -21.26
C ARG A 146 5.69 -50.87 -19.77
N ASN A 147 4.82 -49.98 -19.27
CA ASN A 147 3.40 -50.20 -18.89
C ASN A 147 3.04 -49.51 -17.55
N PRO A 148 1.90 -48.80 -17.44
CA PRO A 148 1.62 -47.85 -16.36
C PRO A 148 0.62 -48.35 -15.30
N GLN A 149 0.52 -47.53 -14.24
CA GLN A 149 -0.54 -47.33 -13.23
C GLN A 149 -0.31 -48.03 -11.87
N ALA A 150 0.16 -47.34 -10.81
CA ALA A 150 -0.31 -46.14 -10.07
C ALA A 150 -0.92 -46.58 -8.73
N THR A 151 -0.20 -46.64 -7.60
CA THR A 151 0.20 -45.55 -6.66
C THR A 151 -0.87 -44.53 -6.28
N SER A 152 -1.21 -44.54 -4.98
CA SER A 152 -1.44 -43.35 -4.18
C SER A 152 -0.34 -43.27 -3.11
N VAL A 153 0.12 -42.05 -2.77
CA VAL A 153 0.41 -41.54 -1.41
C VAL A 153 1.34 -40.31 -1.48
N SER A 154 0.69 -39.16 -1.23
CA SER A 154 1.08 -37.86 -0.67
C SER A 154 2.54 -37.37 -0.63
N SER A 155 2.71 -36.20 -1.23
CA SER A 155 3.82 -35.24 -1.14
C SER A 155 3.90 -34.52 0.22
N LEU A 156 4.80 -34.95 1.11
CA LEU A 156 5.17 -34.15 2.29
C LEU A 156 6.63 -34.33 2.78
N SER A 157 7.49 -35.01 2.02
CA SER A 157 8.86 -35.37 2.46
C SER A 157 10.01 -34.67 1.72
N VAL A 158 9.74 -33.82 0.73
CA VAL A 158 10.79 -33.24 -0.14
C VAL A 158 11.50 -32.03 0.49
N SER A 159 10.80 -31.20 1.28
CA SER A 159 11.38 -29.95 1.83
C SER A 159 12.45 -30.19 2.90
N ARG A 160 12.26 -31.17 3.80
CA ARG A 160 13.27 -31.50 4.83
C ARG A 160 14.50 -32.20 4.25
N ARG A 161 14.35 -32.99 3.18
CA ARG A 161 15.48 -33.68 2.52
C ARG A 161 16.37 -32.71 1.76
N CYS A 162 15.83 -31.70 1.09
CA CYS A 162 16.65 -30.68 0.42
C CYS A 162 17.50 -29.87 1.40
N LEU A 163 16.96 -29.49 2.56
CA LEU A 163 17.70 -28.71 3.55
C LEU A 163 18.87 -29.51 4.17
N LEU A 164 18.63 -30.81 4.47
CA LEU A 164 19.63 -31.74 5.00
C LEU A 164 20.75 -32.05 4.00
N VAL A 165 20.41 -32.21 2.71
CA VAL A 165 21.40 -32.45 1.64
C VAL A 165 22.29 -31.23 1.45
N SER A 166 21.75 -30.01 1.54
CA SER A 166 22.56 -28.78 1.47
C SER A 166 23.50 -28.62 2.67
N THR A 167 23.08 -29.01 3.88
CA THR A 167 23.97 -28.94 5.06
C THR A 167 25.07 -29.99 5.01
N ALA A 168 24.74 -31.22 4.57
CA ALA A 168 25.71 -32.30 4.41
C ALA A 168 26.77 -31.98 3.33
N LEU A 169 26.37 -31.36 2.22
CA LEU A 169 27.30 -30.96 1.15
C LEU A 169 28.28 -29.88 1.61
N ILE A 170 27.81 -28.92 2.41
CA ILE A 170 28.65 -27.86 3.00
C ILE A 170 29.66 -28.46 4.00
N LEU A 171 29.23 -29.42 4.81
CA LEU A 171 30.11 -30.12 5.76
C LEU A 171 31.15 -31.01 5.04
N TYR A 172 30.75 -31.70 3.97
CA TYR A 172 31.64 -32.52 3.15
C TYR A 172 32.70 -31.67 2.44
N LEU A 173 32.32 -30.52 1.87
CA LEU A 173 33.24 -29.56 1.25
C LEU A 173 34.23 -28.98 2.28
N ARG A 174 33.76 -28.67 3.50
CA ARG A 174 34.64 -28.24 4.61
C ARG A 174 35.66 -29.31 5.00
N PHE A 175 35.25 -30.57 5.10
CA PHE A 175 36.13 -31.66 5.51
C PHE A 175 37.17 -31.97 4.42
N THR A 176 36.76 -31.96 3.16
CA THR A 176 37.64 -32.22 2.01
C THR A 176 38.70 -31.12 1.84
N LEU A 177 38.30 -29.85 1.99
CA LEU A 177 39.23 -28.72 1.93
C LEU A 177 40.20 -28.69 3.13
N PHE A 178 39.76 -29.13 4.30
CA PHE A 178 40.62 -29.25 5.48
C PHE A 178 41.67 -30.37 5.32
N SER A 179 41.28 -31.54 4.80
CA SER A 179 42.23 -32.62 4.50
C SER A 179 43.24 -32.24 3.42
N LEU A 180 42.82 -31.53 2.36
CA LEU A 180 43.74 -31.04 1.33
C LEU A 180 44.74 -29.99 1.85
N ALA A 181 44.33 -29.15 2.80
CA ALA A 181 45.22 -28.18 3.45
C ALA A 181 46.25 -28.82 4.39
N CYS A 182 45.95 -30.00 4.95
CA CYS A 182 46.88 -30.74 5.81
C CYS A 182 47.94 -31.55 5.05
N SER A 183 47.64 -32.02 3.83
CA SER A 183 48.57 -32.87 3.05
C SER A 183 49.61 -32.08 2.25
N TYR A 184 49.35 -30.81 1.94
CA TYR A 184 50.30 -29.93 1.26
C TYR A 184 50.59 -28.79 2.23
N ARG A 185 51.80 -28.73 2.81
CA ARG A 185 52.31 -27.63 3.66
C ARG A 185 52.34 -26.31 2.88
N VAL A 186 51.18 -25.80 2.56
CA VAL A 186 50.96 -24.60 1.78
C VAL A 186 50.26 -23.67 2.73
N ASN A 187 51.06 -22.76 3.29
CA ASN A 187 50.64 -21.74 4.23
C ASN A 187 49.85 -20.65 3.48
N ILE A 188 48.71 -21.04 2.89
CA ILE A 188 47.76 -20.12 2.31
C ILE A 188 46.78 -19.78 3.42
N TYR A 189 46.95 -18.59 3.98
CA TYR A 189 45.91 -17.85 4.70
C TYR A 189 44.73 -17.62 3.74
N LEU A 190 43.95 -18.65 3.49
CA LEU A 190 42.61 -18.51 2.94
C LEU A 190 41.71 -18.17 4.11
N GLN A 191 41.66 -16.88 4.47
CA GLN A 191 40.44 -16.33 5.06
C GLN A 191 39.34 -16.53 4.02
N ALA A 192 38.76 -17.73 4.01
CA ALA A 192 37.49 -17.99 3.40
C ALA A 192 36.46 -17.24 4.25
N VAL A 193 36.38 -15.93 4.01
CA VAL A 193 35.17 -15.16 4.25
C VAL A 193 34.16 -15.76 3.28
N ILE A 194 33.56 -16.87 3.70
CA ILE A 194 32.32 -17.33 3.12
C ILE A 194 31.36 -16.19 3.41
N TYR A 195 31.21 -15.28 2.44
CA TYR A 195 30.07 -14.39 2.33
C TYR A 195 28.85 -15.31 2.12
N VAL A 196 28.43 -15.97 3.20
CA VAL A 196 27.04 -16.26 3.41
C VAL A 196 26.45 -14.87 3.59
N TYR A 197 26.13 -14.18 2.48
CA TYR A 197 25.01 -13.26 2.52
C TYR A 197 23.89 -14.13 3.05
N PRO A 198 23.49 -13.95 4.31
CA PRO A 198 22.48 -14.84 4.79
C PRO A 198 21.26 -14.47 3.95
N LEU A 199 20.46 -15.44 3.55
CA LEU A 199 19.14 -15.16 2.99
C LEU A 199 18.20 -14.56 4.08
N THR A 200 18.73 -14.27 5.28
CA THR A 200 18.03 -13.79 6.47
C THR A 200 17.78 -12.28 6.56
N PRO A 201 18.54 -11.32 5.97
CA PRO A 201 18.20 -9.90 6.04
C PRO A 201 16.88 -9.64 5.33
N PHE A 202 16.70 -10.24 4.14
CA PHE A 202 15.50 -10.07 3.33
C PHE A 202 14.24 -10.64 4.01
N LEU A 203 14.32 -11.88 4.53
CA LEU A 203 13.21 -12.47 5.29
C LEU A 203 12.92 -11.73 6.61
N ARG A 204 13.90 -11.04 7.21
CA ARG A 204 13.69 -10.20 8.41
C ARG A 204 13.01 -8.88 8.08
N GLU A 205 13.38 -8.22 6.98
CA GLU A 205 12.79 -6.94 6.56
C GLU A 205 11.32 -7.10 6.14
N ASP A 206 11.00 -8.20 5.45
CA ASP A 206 9.63 -8.54 5.06
C ASP A 206 8.69 -8.68 6.26
N ALA A 207 9.12 -9.42 7.28
CA ALA A 207 8.37 -9.62 8.52
C ALA A 207 8.33 -8.34 9.39
N ALA A 208 9.35 -7.48 9.29
CA ALA A 208 9.38 -6.19 9.97
C ALA A 208 8.37 -5.19 9.40
N MET A 209 8.12 -5.18 8.09
CA MET A 209 7.12 -4.29 7.47
C MET A 209 5.69 -4.54 7.97
N LEU A 210 5.35 -5.82 8.21
CA LEU A 210 4.06 -6.20 8.78
C LEU A 210 4.01 -6.04 10.31
N THR A 211 5.15 -5.83 10.96
CA THR A 211 5.24 -5.54 12.40
C THR A 211 5.48 -4.04 12.61
N ASN A 212 4.42 -3.26 12.74
CA ASN A 212 4.48 -1.79 12.81
C ASN A 212 3.56 -1.21 13.90
N ARG A 213 3.33 0.11 13.88
CA ARG A 213 2.54 0.78 14.92
C ARG A 213 1.07 0.39 14.91
N VAL A 214 0.49 0.00 13.78
CA VAL A 214 -0.89 -0.51 13.70
C VAL A 214 -0.98 -1.87 14.40
N THR A 215 -0.08 -2.81 14.12
CA THR A 215 -0.06 -4.11 14.81
C THR A 215 0.20 -3.96 16.30
N SER A 216 1.13 -3.09 16.69
CA SER A 216 1.44 -2.82 18.11
C SER A 216 0.31 -2.11 18.84
N LEU A 217 -0.38 -1.16 18.18
CA LEU A 217 -1.50 -0.43 18.78
C LEU A 217 -2.68 -1.35 19.10
N PHE A 218 -2.97 -2.31 18.22
CA PHE A 218 -4.13 -3.20 18.36
C PHE A 218 -3.79 -4.58 18.94
N GLY A 219 -2.51 -4.93 19.05
CA GLY A 219 -2.07 -6.25 19.51
C GLY A 219 -2.39 -7.36 18.51
N VAL A 220 -2.38 -7.06 17.21
CA VAL A 220 -2.70 -8.01 16.12
C VAL A 220 -1.44 -8.42 15.36
N GLN A 221 -1.50 -9.52 14.62
CA GLN A 221 -0.35 -10.07 13.90
C GLN A 221 -0.11 -9.36 12.56
N TYR A 222 -1.19 -8.97 11.88
CA TYR A 222 -1.12 -8.33 10.57
C TYR A 222 -1.86 -6.99 10.60
N PRO A 223 -1.35 -5.94 9.93
CA PRO A 223 -1.98 -4.62 9.90
C PRO A 223 -3.15 -4.60 8.89
N ILE A 224 -4.02 -5.60 8.98
CA ILE A 224 -5.22 -5.81 8.17
C ILE A 224 -6.42 -5.71 9.10
N VAL A 225 -7.24 -4.69 8.88
CA VAL A 225 -8.49 -4.46 9.60
C VAL A 225 -9.63 -4.84 8.67
N GLN A 226 -10.54 -5.71 9.12
CA GLN A 226 -11.83 -5.88 8.44
C GLN A 226 -12.76 -4.74 8.88
N GLY A 227 -13.17 -3.90 7.93
CA GLY A 227 -13.98 -2.70 8.22
C GLY A 227 -15.38 -3.06 8.72
N GLY A 228 -15.93 -2.32 9.68
CA GLY A 228 -17.29 -2.55 10.16
C GLY A 228 -18.34 -2.15 9.12
N MET A 229 -18.99 -3.16 8.54
CA MET A 229 -19.96 -3.03 7.47
C MET A 229 -21.35 -3.42 7.97
N VAL A 230 -22.34 -2.55 7.74
CA VAL A 230 -23.75 -2.85 8.01
C VAL A 230 -24.16 -4.14 7.30
N TRP A 231 -24.93 -5.00 7.99
CA TRP A 231 -25.48 -6.25 7.46
C TRP A 231 -24.46 -7.35 7.09
N CYS A 232 -23.17 -7.06 7.02
CA CYS A 232 -22.11 -8.04 6.78
C CYS A 232 -21.37 -8.44 8.06
N SER A 233 -21.09 -7.45 8.93
CA SER A 233 -20.11 -7.59 10.02
C SER A 233 -20.72 -8.09 11.33
N GLY A 234 -21.25 -9.32 11.27
CA GLY A 234 -21.65 -10.08 12.45
C GLY A 234 -20.46 -10.67 13.21
N TRP A 235 -20.74 -11.35 14.32
CA TRP A 235 -19.68 -11.90 15.19
C TRP A 235 -18.84 -12.96 14.51
N ARG A 236 -19.45 -13.77 13.62
CA ARG A 236 -18.75 -14.82 12.86
C ARG A 236 -17.60 -14.24 12.03
N LEU A 237 -17.87 -13.17 11.28
CA LEU A 237 -16.87 -12.49 10.46
C LEU A 237 -15.78 -11.85 11.34
N ALA A 238 -16.19 -11.06 12.34
CA ALA A 238 -15.24 -10.36 13.20
C ALA A 238 -14.31 -11.34 13.95
N SER A 239 -14.85 -12.42 14.53
CA SER A 239 -14.05 -13.43 15.21
C SER A 239 -13.14 -14.20 14.25
N ALA A 240 -13.62 -14.52 13.03
CA ALA A 240 -12.82 -15.24 12.05
C ALA A 240 -11.60 -14.43 11.58
N VAL A 241 -11.78 -13.14 11.29
CA VAL A 241 -10.66 -12.23 10.94
C VAL A 241 -9.68 -12.09 12.11
N SER A 242 -10.19 -11.94 13.33
CA SER A 242 -9.35 -11.81 14.53
C SER A 242 -8.54 -13.08 14.79
N ASN A 243 -9.15 -14.26 14.62
CA ASN A 243 -8.48 -15.55 14.73
C ASN A 243 -7.42 -15.77 13.63
N ALA A 244 -7.61 -15.18 12.45
CA ALA A 244 -6.66 -15.22 11.34
C ALA A 244 -5.47 -14.25 11.51
N GLY A 245 -5.44 -13.44 12.57
CA GLY A 245 -4.34 -12.53 12.90
C GLY A 245 -4.53 -11.09 12.46
N GLY A 246 -5.64 -10.76 11.79
CA GLY A 246 -6.05 -9.37 11.55
C GLY A 246 -6.86 -8.79 12.71
N LEU A 247 -7.44 -7.60 12.52
CA LEU A 247 -8.42 -7.00 13.44
C LEU A 247 -9.83 -7.11 12.84
N GLY A 248 -10.69 -7.92 13.45
CA GLY A 248 -12.11 -7.98 13.07
C GLY A 248 -12.95 -6.90 13.75
N LEU A 249 -13.88 -6.29 13.03
CA LEU A 249 -14.78 -5.26 13.57
C LEU A 249 -16.25 -5.69 13.47
N LEU A 250 -16.96 -5.65 14.60
CA LEU A 250 -18.43 -5.73 14.60
C LEU A 250 -19.03 -4.45 13.99
N GLY A 251 -20.04 -4.59 13.12
CA GLY A 251 -20.73 -3.46 12.50
C GLY A 251 -21.98 -3.04 13.28
N ALA A 252 -21.86 -2.20 14.30
CA ALA A 252 -22.96 -1.83 15.19
C ALA A 252 -24.09 -1.06 14.48
N GLY A 253 -23.80 -0.36 13.38
CA GLY A 253 -24.77 0.48 12.65
C GLY A 253 -26.00 -0.24 12.10
N SER A 254 -25.97 -1.57 12.01
CA SER A 254 -27.13 -2.38 11.56
C SER A 254 -27.84 -3.12 12.70
N MET A 255 -27.39 -2.94 13.93
CA MET A 255 -27.84 -3.72 15.08
C MET A 255 -28.58 -2.83 16.06
N LYS A 256 -29.84 -3.15 16.35
CA LYS A 256 -30.50 -2.64 17.56
C LYS A 256 -29.74 -3.13 18.80
N LEU A 257 -29.91 -2.47 19.94
CA LEU A 257 -29.11 -2.73 21.15
C LEU A 257 -29.07 -4.22 21.52
N ASP A 258 -30.21 -4.92 21.58
CA ASP A 258 -30.24 -6.34 21.98
C ASP A 258 -29.50 -7.27 21.00
N VAL A 259 -29.62 -6.99 19.70
CA VAL A 259 -28.88 -7.70 18.66
C VAL A 259 -27.38 -7.43 18.82
N PHE A 260 -27.01 -6.17 19.07
CA PHE A 260 -25.61 -5.80 19.30
C PHE A 260 -25.04 -6.50 20.54
N LYS A 261 -25.78 -6.53 21.66
CA LYS A 261 -25.41 -7.26 22.88
C LYS A 261 -25.12 -8.73 22.61
N HIS A 262 -26.00 -9.39 21.85
CA HIS A 262 -25.80 -10.78 21.43
C HIS A 262 -24.51 -10.94 20.62
N HIS A 263 -24.32 -10.13 19.57
CA HIS A 263 -23.15 -10.21 18.71
C HIS A 263 -21.84 -9.95 19.46
N LEU A 264 -21.81 -8.98 20.35
CA LEU A 264 -20.63 -8.65 21.16
C LEU A 264 -20.22 -9.82 22.05
N ARG A 265 -21.18 -10.41 22.78
CA ARG A 265 -20.91 -11.57 23.67
C ARG A 265 -20.47 -12.79 22.89
N ARG A 266 -21.15 -13.12 21.79
CA ARG A 266 -20.77 -14.23 20.90
C ARG A 266 -19.38 -14.03 20.29
N CYS A 267 -18.98 -12.79 19.98
CA CYS A 267 -17.63 -12.50 19.50
C CYS A 267 -16.58 -12.80 20.57
N LYS A 268 -16.80 -12.38 21.83
CA LYS A 268 -15.91 -12.69 22.96
C LYS A 268 -15.78 -14.19 23.22
N GLU A 269 -16.86 -14.95 23.04
CA GLU A 269 -16.84 -16.41 23.16
C GLU A 269 -16.04 -17.07 22.02
N ALA A 270 -16.13 -16.52 20.80
CA ALA A 270 -15.56 -17.11 19.59
C ALA A 270 -14.08 -16.76 19.35
N THR A 271 -13.52 -15.77 20.06
CA THR A 271 -12.10 -15.42 19.93
C THR A 271 -11.50 -14.89 21.24
N GLN A 272 -10.24 -15.29 21.48
CA GLN A 272 -9.39 -14.71 22.52
C GLN A 272 -8.43 -13.65 21.96
N LYS A 273 -8.52 -13.36 20.65
CA LYS A 273 -7.71 -12.34 19.97
C LYS A 273 -8.43 -10.98 20.01
N PRO A 274 -7.68 -9.87 19.88
CA PRO A 274 -8.30 -8.54 19.84
C PRO A 274 -9.30 -8.42 18.70
N PHE A 275 -10.47 -7.85 19.01
CA PHE A 275 -11.48 -7.41 18.05
C PHE A 275 -11.96 -6.02 18.46
N GLY A 276 -12.64 -5.33 17.54
CA GLY A 276 -13.22 -4.02 17.82
C GLY A 276 -14.67 -3.90 17.39
N VAL A 277 -15.22 -2.71 17.58
CA VAL A 277 -16.58 -2.36 17.16
C VAL A 277 -16.52 -1.08 16.32
N ASN A 278 -17.16 -1.09 15.15
CA ASN A 278 -17.43 0.12 14.39
C ASN A 278 -18.79 0.72 14.78
N VAL A 279 -18.81 2.01 15.09
CA VAL A 279 -20.00 2.76 15.50
C VAL A 279 -20.14 4.02 14.62
N PRO A 280 -21.10 4.06 13.68
CA PRO A 280 -21.40 5.28 12.95
C PRO A 280 -22.10 6.30 13.86
N LEU A 281 -21.61 7.54 13.86
CA LEU A 281 -22.07 8.62 14.74
C LEU A 281 -23.16 9.49 14.12
N SER A 282 -23.68 9.11 12.95
CA SER A 282 -24.79 9.79 12.27
C SER A 282 -26.17 9.48 12.89
N TYR A 283 -26.21 8.55 13.85
CA TYR A 283 -27.39 8.12 14.59
C TYR A 283 -27.12 8.22 16.10
N ASP A 284 -28.18 8.20 16.92
CA ASP A 284 -28.02 8.06 18.35
C ASP A 284 -27.58 6.63 18.70
N MET A 285 -26.30 6.50 19.06
CA MET A 285 -25.65 5.26 19.46
C MET A 285 -25.25 5.27 20.94
N THR A 286 -25.85 6.15 21.75
CA THR A 286 -25.48 6.35 23.16
C THR A 286 -25.56 5.04 23.94
N GLN A 287 -26.67 4.30 23.82
CA GLN A 287 -26.84 3.03 24.53
C GLN A 287 -25.82 1.97 24.11
N HIS A 288 -25.44 1.92 22.82
CA HIS A 288 -24.40 1.01 22.34
C HIS A 288 -23.02 1.39 22.87
N MET A 289 -22.71 2.69 22.91
CA MET A 289 -21.45 3.19 23.47
C MET A 289 -21.32 2.91 24.97
N GLU A 290 -22.38 3.10 25.75
CA GLU A 290 -22.35 2.73 27.17
C GLU A 290 -22.15 1.22 27.36
N PHE A 291 -22.83 0.40 26.56
CA PHE A 291 -22.65 -1.05 26.62
C PHE A 291 -21.24 -1.50 26.20
N ILE A 292 -20.63 -0.83 25.21
CA ILE A 292 -19.23 -1.02 24.81
C ILE A 292 -18.28 -0.75 25.98
N ILE A 293 -18.54 0.31 26.76
CA ILE A 293 -17.76 0.67 27.96
C ILE A 293 -17.97 -0.37 29.07
N GLU A 294 -19.21 -0.75 29.35
CA GLU A 294 -19.57 -1.77 30.34
C GLU A 294 -18.86 -3.11 30.06
N GLU A 295 -18.91 -3.54 28.81
CA GLU A 295 -18.28 -4.78 28.34
C GLU A 295 -16.76 -4.63 28.10
N LYS A 296 -16.17 -3.46 28.35
CA LYS A 296 -14.72 -3.21 28.23
C LYS A 296 -14.15 -3.63 26.87
N VAL A 297 -14.85 -3.30 25.77
CA VAL A 297 -14.33 -3.56 24.42
C VAL A 297 -13.04 -2.76 24.22
N PRO A 298 -11.93 -3.36 23.77
CA PRO A 298 -10.63 -2.69 23.78
C PRO A 298 -10.48 -1.63 22.69
N ILE A 299 -11.22 -1.75 21.58
CA ILE A 299 -11.01 -0.94 20.37
C ILE A 299 -12.37 -0.53 19.77
N VAL A 300 -12.53 0.78 19.52
CA VAL A 300 -13.72 1.35 18.88
C VAL A 300 -13.30 2.16 17.65
N PHE A 301 -13.91 1.84 16.51
CA PHE A 301 -13.83 2.63 15.29
C PHE A 301 -15.08 3.49 15.20
N THR A 302 -14.93 4.78 14.96
CA THR A 302 -16.04 5.71 14.74
C THR A 302 -16.01 6.27 13.32
N SER A 303 -17.18 6.60 12.79
CA SER A 303 -17.33 7.16 11.44
C SER A 303 -18.55 8.09 11.39
N ALA A 304 -18.75 8.80 10.27
CA ALA A 304 -19.96 9.56 9.99
C ALA A 304 -20.41 10.53 11.11
N GLY A 305 -19.47 11.26 11.72
CA GLY A 305 -19.79 12.27 12.74
C GLY A 305 -18.54 12.86 13.37
N SER A 306 -18.70 13.55 14.50
CA SER A 306 -17.57 14.22 15.16
C SER A 306 -16.79 13.26 16.06
N PRO A 307 -15.46 13.14 15.91
CA PRO A 307 -14.63 12.32 16.81
C PRO A 307 -14.62 12.87 18.25
N LYS A 308 -14.89 14.17 18.45
CA LYS A 308 -14.84 14.82 19.78
C LYS A 308 -15.92 14.32 20.74
N LEU A 309 -17.01 13.74 20.24
CA LEU A 309 -18.16 13.32 21.06
C LEU A 309 -17.81 12.22 22.06
N TRP A 310 -17.03 11.22 21.62
CA TRP A 310 -16.80 10.00 22.41
C TRP A 310 -15.32 9.70 22.69
N THR A 311 -14.38 10.32 21.97
CA THR A 311 -12.95 9.95 22.05
C THR A 311 -12.41 10.00 23.49
N HIS A 312 -12.53 11.15 24.16
CA HIS A 312 -12.01 11.31 25.53
C HIS A 312 -12.71 10.38 26.53
N LYS A 313 -14.04 10.23 26.42
CA LYS A 313 -14.83 9.37 27.31
C LYS A 313 -14.38 7.91 27.18
N LEU A 314 -14.24 7.40 25.95
CA LEU A 314 -13.78 6.03 25.69
C LEU A 314 -12.33 5.83 26.15
N GLN A 315 -11.42 6.76 25.84
CA GLN A 315 -10.02 6.67 26.25
C GLN A 315 -9.82 6.71 27.76
N SER A 316 -10.64 7.47 28.50
CA SER A 316 -10.64 7.47 29.98
C SER A 316 -11.01 6.12 30.60
N ARG A 317 -11.48 5.17 29.78
CA ARG A 317 -11.80 3.77 30.14
C ARG A 317 -10.83 2.77 29.51
N GLY A 318 -9.70 3.24 28.96
CA GLY A 318 -8.68 2.42 28.34
C GLY A 318 -8.99 1.97 26.91
N ILE A 319 -10.09 2.42 26.32
CA ILE A 319 -10.53 2.02 24.98
C ILE A 319 -9.75 2.81 23.92
N LYS A 320 -9.16 2.11 22.96
CA LYS A 320 -8.51 2.74 21.81
C LYS A 320 -9.56 3.23 20.82
N VAL A 321 -9.43 4.47 20.37
CA VAL A 321 -10.39 5.10 19.45
C VAL A 321 -9.71 5.36 18.12
N VAL A 322 -10.34 4.89 17.05
CA VAL A 322 -9.93 5.11 15.67
C VAL A 322 -11.08 5.84 14.96
N HIS A 323 -10.78 6.78 14.07
CA HIS A 323 -11.82 7.50 13.32
C HIS A 323 -11.60 7.44 11.81
N VAL A 324 -12.69 7.22 11.06
CA VAL A 324 -12.68 7.18 9.60
C VAL A 324 -12.90 8.58 9.02
N VAL A 325 -12.04 8.99 8.09
CA VAL A 325 -12.08 10.32 7.45
C VAL A 325 -11.90 10.23 5.94
N PRO A 326 -12.61 11.07 5.17
CA PRO A 326 -12.42 11.15 3.72
C PRO A 326 -11.52 12.31 3.25
N SER A 327 -10.94 13.10 4.17
CA SER A 327 -10.16 14.29 3.79
C SER A 327 -9.13 14.71 4.84
N CYS A 328 -8.10 15.45 4.41
CA CYS A 328 -7.06 16.01 5.29
C CYS A 328 -7.62 16.91 6.40
N LYS A 329 -8.64 17.72 6.07
CA LYS A 329 -9.29 18.61 7.04
C LYS A 329 -9.91 17.82 8.20
N LEU A 330 -10.53 16.68 7.90
CA LEU A 330 -11.15 15.83 8.91
C LEU A 330 -10.10 14.99 9.66
N ALA A 331 -9.01 14.59 8.99
CA ALA A 331 -7.88 13.93 9.64
C ALA A 331 -7.26 14.80 10.74
N LEU A 332 -7.00 16.08 10.46
CA LEU A 332 -6.49 17.04 11.45
C LEU A 332 -7.45 17.20 12.64
N LYS A 333 -8.76 17.24 12.40
CA LYS A 333 -9.75 17.29 13.49
C LYS A 333 -9.75 16.02 14.36
N CYS A 334 -9.39 14.86 13.80
CA CYS A 334 -9.25 13.64 14.56
C CYS A 334 -8.00 13.68 15.44
N GLU A 335 -6.90 14.19 14.91
CA GLU A 335 -5.67 14.44 15.69
C GLU A 335 -5.90 15.43 16.83
N GLU A 336 -6.58 16.56 16.57
CA GLU A 336 -7.01 17.50 17.62
C GLU A 336 -7.91 16.85 18.68
N ALA A 337 -8.74 15.88 18.28
CA ALA A 337 -9.60 15.13 19.20
C ALA A 337 -8.84 14.07 20.01
N GLY A 338 -7.57 13.82 19.67
CA GLY A 338 -6.70 12.87 20.36
C GLY A 338 -6.97 11.40 20.00
N VAL A 339 -7.49 11.09 18.81
CA VAL A 339 -7.71 9.69 18.40
C VAL A 339 -6.40 8.91 18.39
N ASN A 340 -6.46 7.59 18.59
CA ASN A 340 -5.28 6.73 18.61
C ASN A 340 -4.77 6.37 17.21
N ALA A 341 -5.64 6.41 16.19
CA ALA A 341 -5.29 6.22 14.79
C ALA A 341 -6.37 6.83 13.88
N VAL A 342 -6.03 7.02 12.61
CA VAL A 342 -6.96 7.52 11.57
C VAL A 342 -7.07 6.50 10.45
N VAL A 343 -8.30 6.21 10.02
CA VAL A 343 -8.56 5.51 8.75
C VAL A 343 -8.87 6.57 7.70
N ALA A 344 -8.07 6.65 6.63
CA ALA A 344 -8.35 7.51 5.49
C ALA A 344 -9.02 6.67 4.39
N GLU A 345 -10.28 7.00 4.08
CA GLU A 345 -11.11 6.25 3.15
C GLU A 345 -11.29 6.98 1.82
N GLY A 346 -10.80 6.35 0.75
CA GLY A 346 -10.87 6.90 -0.60
C GLY A 346 -12.18 6.62 -1.33
N PHE A 347 -12.37 7.35 -2.42
CA PHE A 347 -13.55 7.34 -3.29
C PHE A 347 -13.98 5.95 -3.80
N GLU A 348 -13.06 5.00 -3.91
CA GLU A 348 -13.30 3.65 -4.42
C GLU A 348 -14.03 2.74 -3.41
N ALA A 349 -14.09 3.15 -2.14
CA ALA A 349 -14.76 2.43 -1.05
C ALA A 349 -16.27 2.25 -1.31
N GLY A 350 -16.84 1.17 -0.77
CA GLY A 350 -18.28 0.88 -0.84
C GLY A 350 -19.03 1.53 0.32
N GLY A 351 -20.33 1.78 0.12
CA GLY A 351 -21.16 2.44 1.14
C GLY A 351 -20.99 3.95 1.10
N HIS A 352 -21.07 4.60 2.27
CA HIS A 352 -21.04 6.06 2.36
C HIS A 352 -19.63 6.64 2.21
N ASN A 353 -19.43 7.53 1.24
CA ASN A 353 -18.13 8.12 0.95
C ASN A 353 -18.12 9.64 1.20
N GLY A 354 -16.91 10.21 1.19
CA GLY A 354 -16.72 11.66 1.25
C GLY A 354 -17.25 12.39 0.02
N GLN A 355 -17.70 13.62 0.23
CA GLN A 355 -18.25 14.50 -0.81
C GLN A 355 -17.22 14.92 -1.86
N ASP A 356 -15.94 15.00 -1.49
CA ASP A 356 -14.86 15.54 -2.32
C ASP A 356 -14.30 14.53 -3.33
N GLU A 357 -14.79 13.29 -3.32
CA GLU A 357 -14.43 12.24 -4.30
C GLU A 357 -12.92 11.96 -4.43
N ILE A 358 -12.17 12.16 -3.34
CA ILE A 358 -10.71 11.96 -3.30
C ILE A 358 -10.40 10.47 -3.31
N THR A 359 -9.64 10.01 -4.30
CA THR A 359 -9.23 8.61 -4.46
C THR A 359 -8.23 8.18 -3.39
N THR A 360 -8.13 6.88 -3.13
CA THR A 360 -7.16 6.33 -2.16
C THR A 360 -5.73 6.71 -2.53
N MET A 361 -5.39 6.63 -3.83
CA MET A 361 -4.08 7.02 -4.35
C MET A 361 -3.71 8.48 -4.01
N ALA A 362 -4.68 9.40 -4.12
CA ALA A 362 -4.46 10.81 -3.82
C ALA A 362 -4.57 11.13 -2.32
N LEU A 363 -5.48 10.47 -1.60
CA LEU A 363 -5.82 10.79 -0.22
C LEU A 363 -4.73 10.39 0.76
N ILE A 364 -4.22 9.16 0.67
CA ILE A 364 -3.26 8.61 1.64
C ILE A 364 -1.99 9.47 1.79
N PRO A 365 -1.26 9.84 0.72
CA PRO A 365 -0.05 10.63 0.87
C PRO A 365 -0.34 12.06 1.39
N GLN A 366 -1.49 12.63 1.04
CA GLN A 366 -1.90 13.95 1.54
C GLN A 366 -2.22 13.90 3.04
N VAL A 367 -2.98 12.91 3.49
CA VAL A 367 -3.30 12.72 4.92
C VAL A 367 -2.03 12.45 5.71
N ARG A 368 -1.14 11.59 5.21
CA ARG A 368 0.14 11.31 5.87
C ARG A 368 0.99 12.57 6.04
N LYS A 369 0.98 13.46 5.05
CA LYS A 369 1.74 14.73 5.09
C LYS A 369 1.23 15.69 6.17
N VAL A 370 -0.08 15.72 6.44
CA VAL A 370 -0.66 16.68 7.41
C VAL A 370 -0.71 16.15 8.84
N LEU A 371 -0.84 14.84 9.03
CA LEU A 371 -0.86 14.23 10.37
C LEU A 371 0.54 14.19 10.98
N THR A 372 0.65 14.40 12.30
CA THR A 372 1.94 14.19 12.97
C THR A 372 2.38 12.73 12.82
N PRO A 373 3.70 12.45 12.79
CA PRO A 373 4.20 11.10 12.67
C PRO A 373 3.62 10.17 13.72
N ALA A 374 3.29 10.64 14.92
CA ALA A 374 2.79 9.85 16.04
C ALA A 374 1.45 9.13 15.78
N ILE A 375 0.58 9.69 14.93
CA ILE A 375 -0.73 9.10 14.61
C ILE A 375 -0.57 8.04 13.50
N PRO A 376 -0.87 6.75 13.78
CA PRO A 376 -0.88 5.73 12.75
C PRO A 376 -1.98 5.98 11.73
N LEU A 377 -1.65 5.76 10.45
CA LEU A 377 -2.55 5.94 9.32
C LEU A 377 -2.91 4.58 8.70
N ILE A 378 -4.21 4.33 8.55
CA ILE A 378 -4.76 3.12 7.93
C ILE A 378 -5.46 3.53 6.64
N ALA A 379 -5.17 2.86 5.53
CA ALA A 379 -5.82 3.15 4.24
C ALA A 379 -7.08 2.31 4.03
N ALA A 380 -8.16 2.90 3.51
CA ALA A 380 -9.38 2.20 3.14
C ALA A 380 -9.85 2.62 1.74
N GLY A 381 -10.52 1.71 1.03
CA GLY A 381 -10.99 1.91 -0.35
C GLY A 381 -10.06 1.27 -1.37
N GLY A 382 -10.62 0.50 -2.31
CA GLY A 382 -9.84 -0.10 -3.41
C GLY A 382 -8.91 -1.28 -3.02
N ILE A 383 -8.91 -1.74 -1.77
CA ILE A 383 -7.96 -2.76 -1.29
C ILE A 383 -8.66 -4.11 -1.13
N ALA A 384 -8.18 -5.12 -1.85
CA ALA A 384 -8.66 -6.51 -1.77
C ALA A 384 -7.56 -7.57 -1.91
N SER A 385 -6.30 -7.15 -2.06
CA SER A 385 -5.15 -8.03 -2.33
C SER A 385 -3.89 -7.53 -1.63
N GLY A 386 -2.86 -8.38 -1.57
CA GLY A 386 -1.57 -8.01 -0.97
C GLY A 386 -0.81 -6.94 -1.76
N GLN A 387 -0.97 -6.88 -3.09
CA GLN A 387 -0.37 -5.82 -3.91
C GLN A 387 -1.00 -4.46 -3.62
N ALA A 388 -2.33 -4.40 -3.46
CA ALA A 388 -3.03 -3.17 -3.10
C ALA A 388 -2.65 -2.71 -1.69
N MET A 389 -2.47 -3.66 -0.76
CA MET A 389 -1.95 -3.38 0.57
C MET A 389 -0.53 -2.78 0.53
N LEU A 390 0.37 -3.38 -0.27
CA LEU A 390 1.72 -2.85 -0.44
C LEU A 390 1.72 -1.45 -1.07
N ALA A 391 0.87 -1.21 -2.07
CA ALA A 391 0.71 0.11 -2.68
C ALA A 391 0.25 1.17 -1.65
N ALA A 392 -0.75 0.83 -0.82
CA ALA A 392 -1.22 1.73 0.24
C ALA A 392 -0.12 2.03 1.27
N MET A 393 0.68 1.03 1.65
CA MET A 393 1.80 1.22 2.57
C MET A 393 2.91 2.08 1.96
N ALA A 394 3.20 1.90 0.68
CA ALA A 394 4.16 2.74 -0.04
C ALA A 394 3.71 4.22 -0.11
N LEU A 395 2.39 4.48 -0.09
CA LEU A 395 1.84 5.84 -0.02
C LEU A 395 1.92 6.48 1.38
N GLY A 396 2.35 5.72 2.40
CA GLY A 396 2.54 6.20 3.76
C GLY A 396 1.50 5.74 4.78
N ALA A 397 0.63 4.79 4.42
CA ALA A 397 -0.17 4.06 5.41
C ALA A 397 0.68 2.99 6.11
N GLU A 398 0.24 2.57 7.29
CA GLU A 398 0.89 1.52 8.09
C GLU A 398 0.00 0.28 8.21
N GLY A 399 -1.22 0.35 7.69
CA GLY A 399 -2.14 -0.77 7.61
C GLY A 399 -3.26 -0.46 6.66
N VAL A 400 -4.14 -1.44 6.48
CA VAL A 400 -5.28 -1.34 5.56
C VAL A 400 -6.57 -1.75 6.25
N GLN A 401 -7.65 -1.05 5.93
CA GLN A 401 -9.01 -1.44 6.25
C GLN A 401 -9.69 -1.95 4.98
N VAL A 402 -10.19 -3.19 5.05
CA VAL A 402 -10.73 -3.94 3.92
C VAL A 402 -12.21 -4.18 4.15
N GLY A 403 -13.04 -3.72 3.21
CA GLY A 403 -14.49 -3.89 3.22
C GLY A 403 -14.94 -4.98 2.24
N THR A 404 -15.10 -4.61 0.97
CA THR A 404 -15.61 -5.47 -0.12
C THR A 404 -15.12 -6.92 -0.10
N ARG A 405 -13.81 -7.15 0.03
CA ARG A 405 -13.23 -8.51 0.01
C ARG A 405 -13.74 -9.39 1.17
N PHE A 406 -13.96 -8.80 2.34
CA PHE A 406 -14.52 -9.48 3.52
C PHE A 406 -16.05 -9.52 3.53
N ALA A 407 -16.74 -8.60 2.85
CA ALA A 407 -18.19 -8.69 2.67
C ALA A 407 -18.59 -9.97 1.89
N ILE A 408 -17.69 -10.47 1.05
CA ILE A 408 -17.86 -11.63 0.17
C ILE A 408 -17.05 -12.83 0.70
N THR A 409 -17.05 -13.06 2.02
CA THR A 409 -16.54 -14.31 2.63
C THR A 409 -17.68 -15.17 3.17
N GLN A 410 -17.38 -16.42 3.51
CA GLN A 410 -18.36 -17.36 4.05
C GLN A 410 -18.98 -16.86 5.37
N GLU A 411 -18.17 -16.25 6.24
CA GLU A 411 -18.55 -15.82 7.59
C GLU A 411 -19.32 -14.48 7.61
N SER A 412 -19.27 -13.72 6.51
CA SER A 412 -20.07 -12.50 6.34
C SER A 412 -21.56 -12.82 6.46
N SER A 413 -22.30 -11.94 7.16
CA SER A 413 -23.74 -12.09 7.36
C SER A 413 -24.60 -11.65 6.15
N ALA A 414 -23.96 -11.17 5.08
CA ALA A 414 -24.67 -10.81 3.86
C ALA A 414 -25.34 -12.02 3.20
N ALA A 415 -26.44 -11.78 2.49
CA ALA A 415 -27.18 -12.81 1.77
C ALA A 415 -26.30 -13.52 0.72
N ALA A 416 -26.53 -14.82 0.52
CA ALA A 416 -25.85 -15.58 -0.53
C ALA A 416 -26.08 -14.98 -1.93
N ALA A 417 -27.29 -14.50 -2.20
CA ALA A 417 -27.63 -13.82 -3.45
C ALA A 417 -26.80 -12.54 -3.66
N PHE A 418 -26.62 -11.73 -2.62
CA PHE A 418 -25.77 -10.54 -2.65
C PHE A 418 -24.32 -10.90 -2.95
N LYS A 419 -23.74 -11.87 -2.22
CA LYS A 419 -22.36 -12.33 -2.43
C LYS A 419 -22.14 -12.83 -3.87
N LYS A 420 -23.06 -13.64 -4.39
CA LYS A 420 -23.02 -14.13 -5.78
C LYS A 420 -23.05 -12.97 -6.78
N ARG A 421 -23.97 -12.03 -6.61
CA ARG A 421 -24.07 -10.84 -7.48
C ARG A 421 -22.79 -10.00 -7.47
N CYS A 422 -22.14 -9.88 -6.31
CA CYS A 422 -20.83 -9.21 -6.21
C CYS A 422 -19.75 -9.95 -7.01
N THR A 423 -19.67 -11.28 -6.93
CA THR A 423 -18.65 -12.04 -7.68
C THR A 423 -18.80 -11.90 -9.21
N GLU A 424 -20.02 -11.68 -9.68
CA GLU A 424 -20.34 -11.49 -11.09
C GLU A 424 -20.10 -10.05 -11.59
N ALA A 425 -19.90 -9.07 -10.70
CA ALA A 425 -19.78 -7.66 -11.08
C ALA A 425 -18.51 -7.34 -11.88
N GLY A 426 -18.65 -6.55 -12.94
CA GLY A 426 -17.55 -5.94 -13.69
C GLY A 426 -17.01 -4.63 -13.09
N GLU A 427 -15.93 -4.11 -13.67
CA GLU A 427 -15.23 -2.89 -13.20
C GLU A 427 -16.08 -1.61 -13.22
N SER A 428 -17.03 -1.51 -14.16
CA SER A 428 -17.84 -0.30 -14.39
C SER A 428 -19.23 -0.36 -13.76
N GLU A 429 -19.50 -1.37 -12.93
CA GLU A 429 -20.85 -1.62 -12.40
C GLU A 429 -21.17 -0.89 -11.10
N THR A 430 -20.17 -0.35 -10.40
CA THR A 430 -20.41 0.43 -9.17
C THR A 430 -20.28 1.93 -9.42
N TRP A 431 -21.18 2.69 -8.81
CA TRP A 431 -21.24 4.15 -8.98
C TRP A 431 -21.51 4.84 -7.65
N LEU A 432 -20.94 6.03 -7.49
CA LEU A 432 -21.28 6.93 -6.38
C LEU A 432 -22.57 7.68 -6.74
N THR A 433 -23.63 7.44 -5.98
CA THR A 433 -24.96 8.01 -6.18
C THR A 433 -25.37 8.86 -4.96
N MET A 434 -26.53 9.51 -5.02
CA MET A 434 -27.15 10.21 -3.89
C MET A 434 -26.29 11.37 -3.33
N LYS A 435 -25.46 11.98 -4.17
CA LYS A 435 -24.39 12.92 -3.76
C LYS A 435 -24.91 14.14 -2.99
N GLN A 436 -26.12 14.61 -3.27
CA GLN A 436 -26.71 15.78 -2.61
C GLN A 436 -27.37 15.45 -1.26
N TYR A 437 -27.50 14.15 -0.93
CA TYR A 437 -28.03 13.69 0.35
C TYR A 437 -26.98 13.00 1.19
N MET A 438 -26.45 11.88 0.69
CA MET A 438 -25.50 11.02 1.36
C MET A 438 -24.77 10.21 0.26
N PRO A 439 -23.58 10.64 -0.18
CA PRO A 439 -22.86 9.98 -1.26
C PRO A 439 -22.67 8.49 -0.95
N THR A 440 -23.25 7.62 -1.76
CA THR A 440 -23.28 6.16 -1.51
C THR A 440 -22.82 5.39 -2.74
N ARG A 441 -21.76 4.58 -2.60
CA ARG A 441 -21.27 3.70 -3.66
C ARG A 441 -21.94 2.34 -3.59
N LEU A 442 -22.57 1.96 -4.70
CA LEU A 442 -23.34 0.73 -4.85
C LEU A 442 -23.27 0.18 -6.29
N ILE A 443 -23.66 -1.09 -6.47
CA ILE A 443 -23.88 -1.71 -7.79
C ILE A 443 -25.11 -1.10 -8.47
N LEU A 444 -25.02 -0.78 -9.76
CA LEU A 444 -26.14 -0.30 -10.59
C LEU A 444 -27.16 -1.38 -10.95
N ASN A 445 -27.93 -1.84 -9.97
CA ASN A 445 -29.20 -2.54 -10.19
C ASN A 445 -30.32 -1.56 -10.61
N ALA A 446 -31.59 -2.00 -10.61
CA ALA A 446 -32.70 -1.14 -11.00
C ALA A 446 -32.81 0.10 -10.10
N TYR A 447 -32.74 -0.09 -8.77
CA TYR A 447 -32.66 1.02 -7.82
C TYR A 447 -31.45 1.93 -8.07
N GLY A 448 -30.25 1.37 -8.22
CA GLY A 448 -29.01 2.15 -8.39
C GLY A 448 -29.01 3.01 -9.65
N LYS A 449 -29.57 2.50 -10.75
CA LYS A 449 -29.75 3.27 -12.00
C LYS A 449 -30.67 4.46 -11.79
N GLU A 450 -31.77 4.28 -11.07
CA GLU A 450 -32.71 5.36 -10.78
C GLU A 450 -32.15 6.35 -9.75
N ALA A 451 -31.45 5.88 -8.72
CA ALA A 451 -30.74 6.72 -7.75
C ALA A 451 -29.73 7.64 -8.46
N ARG A 452 -28.99 7.09 -9.43
CA ARG A 452 -28.08 7.86 -10.26
C ARG A 452 -28.83 8.87 -11.12
N ARG A 453 -29.85 8.45 -11.87
CA ARG A 453 -30.65 9.33 -12.73
C ARG A 453 -31.20 10.52 -11.95
N LEU A 454 -31.74 10.28 -10.76
CA LEU A 454 -32.30 11.30 -9.88
C LEU A 454 -31.22 12.24 -9.31
N SER A 455 -30.04 11.71 -8.98
CA SER A 455 -28.89 12.53 -8.55
C SER A 455 -28.38 13.43 -9.67
N ASP A 456 -28.31 12.91 -10.90
CA ASP A 456 -27.83 13.62 -12.10
C ASP A 456 -28.84 14.68 -12.58
N SER A 457 -30.14 14.50 -12.30
CA SER A 457 -31.17 15.51 -12.61
C SER A 457 -31.20 16.70 -11.64
N GLY A 458 -30.28 16.77 -10.67
CA GLY A 458 -30.22 17.86 -9.69
C GLY A 458 -31.31 17.77 -8.61
N ALA A 459 -31.78 16.56 -8.28
CA ALA A 459 -32.79 16.39 -7.23
C ALA A 459 -32.32 16.96 -5.88
N THR A 460 -33.27 17.53 -5.15
CA THR A 460 -33.04 18.06 -3.81
C THR A 460 -32.76 16.94 -2.81
N LYS A 461 -32.10 17.28 -1.70
CA LYS A 461 -31.89 16.37 -0.56
C LYS A 461 -33.18 15.69 -0.09
N ALA A 462 -34.29 16.43 -0.03
CA ALA A 462 -35.59 15.90 0.41
C ALA A 462 -36.15 14.86 -0.57
N GLN A 463 -36.06 15.11 -1.88
CA GLN A 463 -36.48 14.16 -2.91
C GLN A 463 -35.65 12.88 -2.88
N LEU A 464 -34.32 13.00 -2.76
CA LEU A 464 -33.42 11.87 -2.65
C LEU A 464 -33.70 11.03 -1.39
N MET A 465 -33.89 11.70 -0.25
CA MET A 465 -34.24 11.02 1.01
C MET A 465 -35.57 10.26 0.91
N ALA A 466 -36.59 10.88 0.31
CA ALA A 466 -37.89 10.24 0.09
C ALA A 466 -37.78 9.04 -0.86
N PHE A 467 -37.03 9.17 -1.96
CA PHE A 467 -36.78 8.10 -2.92
C PHE A 467 -36.06 6.90 -2.30
N ARG A 468 -35.00 7.17 -1.52
CA ARG A 468 -34.26 6.13 -0.79
C ARG A 468 -35.15 5.44 0.22
N GLY A 469 -35.94 6.17 0.99
CA GLY A 469 -36.78 5.57 2.01
C GLY A 469 -35.99 4.75 3.06
N PRO A 470 -36.68 4.00 3.91
CA PRO A 470 -36.04 3.24 4.98
C PRO A 470 -35.52 1.87 4.53
N ASN A 471 -34.49 1.36 5.22
CA ASN A 471 -34.06 -0.04 5.21
C ASN A 471 -33.62 -0.65 3.85
N ARG A 472 -33.35 0.15 2.81
CA ARG A 472 -32.94 -0.40 1.51
C ARG A 472 -31.63 -1.18 1.54
N SER A 473 -30.65 -0.76 2.35
CA SER A 473 -29.40 -1.50 2.50
C SER A 473 -29.61 -2.88 3.15
N LYS A 474 -30.56 -2.98 4.09
CA LYS A 474 -30.98 -4.27 4.66
C LYS A 474 -31.58 -5.17 3.58
N ARG A 475 -32.52 -4.64 2.79
CA ARG A 475 -33.15 -5.39 1.70
C ARG A 475 -32.12 -5.94 0.72
N GLY A 476 -31.19 -5.09 0.29
CA GLY A 476 -30.17 -5.47 -0.68
C GLY A 476 -29.14 -6.45 -0.12
N ILE A 477 -28.50 -6.09 1.00
CA ILE A 477 -27.33 -6.79 1.51
C ILE A 477 -27.72 -7.99 2.37
N PHE A 478 -28.70 -7.84 3.26
CA PHE A 478 -29.08 -8.87 4.24
C PHE A 478 -30.17 -9.80 3.73
N GLU A 479 -31.19 -9.27 3.06
CA GLU A 479 -32.36 -10.04 2.60
C GLU A 479 -32.21 -10.54 1.16
N GLY A 480 -31.25 -10.01 0.40
CA GLY A 480 -30.89 -10.51 -0.93
C GLY A 480 -31.77 -9.98 -2.07
N ASP A 481 -32.45 -8.84 -1.88
CA ASP A 481 -33.18 -8.14 -2.94
C ASP A 481 -32.19 -7.44 -3.90
N LEU A 482 -31.85 -8.14 -4.99
CA LEU A 482 -30.89 -7.66 -5.97
C LEU A 482 -31.44 -6.59 -6.91
N THR A 483 -32.76 -6.36 -6.93
CA THR A 483 -33.41 -5.47 -7.90
C THR A 483 -33.61 -4.08 -7.31
N ASP A 484 -34.25 -4.00 -6.15
CA ASP A 484 -34.68 -2.75 -5.51
C ASP A 484 -33.93 -2.42 -4.21
N GLY A 485 -33.07 -3.34 -3.77
CA GLY A 485 -32.17 -3.15 -2.63
C GLY A 485 -30.99 -2.24 -2.94
N GLU A 486 -30.45 -1.60 -1.90
CA GLU A 486 -29.23 -0.78 -1.98
C GLU A 486 -28.01 -1.69 -1.80
N LEU A 487 -27.35 -2.04 -2.92
CA LEU A 487 -26.24 -3.01 -2.96
C LEU A 487 -24.88 -2.32 -2.76
N GLU A 488 -24.60 -1.86 -1.53
CA GLU A 488 -23.37 -1.16 -1.19
C GLU A 488 -22.14 -2.06 -1.35
N ILE A 489 -21.21 -1.67 -2.23
CA ILE A 489 -19.94 -2.37 -2.44
C ILE A 489 -18.92 -1.47 -3.15
N GLY A 490 -17.63 -1.64 -2.87
CA GLY A 490 -16.55 -0.85 -3.48
C GLY A 490 -16.19 -1.28 -4.90
N GLN A 491 -15.50 -0.42 -5.66
CA GLN A 491 -15.09 -0.69 -7.05
C GLN A 491 -14.23 -1.94 -7.20
N ILE A 492 -13.44 -2.27 -6.18
CA ILE A 492 -12.57 -3.46 -6.16
C ILE A 492 -13.34 -4.79 -6.23
N VAL A 493 -14.68 -4.76 -6.14
CA VAL A 493 -15.54 -5.94 -6.29
C VAL A 493 -15.27 -6.70 -7.60
N SER A 494 -14.85 -5.99 -8.65
CA SER A 494 -14.56 -6.58 -9.95
C SER A 494 -13.44 -7.62 -9.93
N THR A 495 -12.55 -7.61 -8.93
CA THR A 495 -11.48 -8.58 -8.77
C THR A 495 -11.84 -9.74 -7.84
N CYS A 496 -12.96 -9.65 -7.11
CA CYS A 496 -13.39 -10.62 -6.12
C CYS A 496 -14.28 -11.70 -6.76
N LYS A 497 -13.69 -12.78 -7.29
CA LYS A 497 -14.40 -13.81 -8.09
C LYS A 497 -14.79 -15.10 -7.36
N ASP A 498 -14.61 -15.13 -6.05
CA ASP A 498 -14.82 -16.29 -5.19
C ASP A 498 -15.40 -15.90 -3.83
N VAL A 499 -15.86 -16.88 -3.05
CA VAL A 499 -16.38 -16.72 -1.68
C VAL A 499 -15.53 -17.55 -0.69
N PRO A 500 -14.29 -17.12 -0.41
CA PRO A 500 -13.39 -17.82 0.51
C PRO A 500 -13.82 -17.62 1.97
N THR A 501 -13.16 -18.32 2.88
CA THR A 501 -13.17 -17.99 4.32
C THR A 501 -12.40 -16.69 4.58
N ALA A 502 -12.68 -16.03 5.70
CA ALA A 502 -11.95 -14.84 6.11
C ALA A 502 -10.46 -15.13 6.37
N ALA A 503 -10.15 -16.34 6.87
CA ALA A 503 -8.77 -16.77 7.09
C ALA A 503 -7.98 -16.88 5.78
N GLU A 504 -8.56 -17.48 4.75
CA GLU A 504 -7.94 -17.56 3.41
C GLU A 504 -7.69 -16.17 2.81
N VAL A 505 -8.60 -15.20 3.03
CA VAL A 505 -8.39 -13.82 2.57
C VAL A 505 -7.14 -13.22 3.24
N VAL A 506 -7.03 -13.32 4.56
CA VAL A 506 -5.87 -12.80 5.30
C VAL A 506 -4.58 -13.47 4.84
N GLU A 507 -4.56 -14.80 4.75
CA GLU A 507 -3.41 -15.57 4.28
C GLU A 507 -2.97 -15.16 2.87
N ARG A 508 -3.91 -15.06 1.92
CA ARG A 508 -3.63 -14.66 0.54
C ARG A 508 -3.07 -13.25 0.48
N MET A 509 -3.67 -12.29 1.19
CA MET A 509 -3.18 -10.92 1.22
C MET A 509 -1.75 -10.83 1.75
N VAL A 510 -1.41 -11.54 2.84
CA VAL A 510 -0.06 -11.56 3.39
C VAL A 510 0.93 -12.20 2.41
N LYS A 511 0.56 -13.35 1.81
CA LYS A 511 1.42 -14.03 0.83
C LYS A 511 1.66 -13.19 -0.42
N GLU A 512 0.63 -12.58 -0.96
CA GLU A 512 0.70 -11.69 -2.13
C GLU A 512 1.53 -10.44 -1.84
N PHE A 513 1.40 -9.88 -0.62
CA PHE A 513 2.20 -8.74 -0.17
C PHE A 513 3.68 -9.08 -0.20
N HIS A 514 4.09 -10.17 0.45
CA HIS A 514 5.48 -10.60 0.50
C HIS A 514 6.02 -10.94 -0.90
N ALA A 515 5.23 -11.67 -1.70
CA ALA A 515 5.62 -12.00 -3.06
C ALA A 515 5.85 -10.73 -3.90
N ARG A 516 4.97 -9.73 -3.78
CA ARG A 516 5.10 -8.49 -4.55
C ARG A 516 6.25 -7.62 -4.06
N TYR A 517 6.43 -7.51 -2.76
CA TYR A 517 7.56 -6.79 -2.18
C TYR A 517 8.89 -7.40 -2.64
N ALA A 518 9.01 -8.72 -2.59
CA ALA A 518 10.18 -9.45 -3.06
C ALA A 518 10.49 -9.21 -4.54
N GLN A 519 9.47 -9.14 -5.40
CA GLN A 519 9.64 -8.82 -6.82
C GLN A 519 10.16 -7.40 -7.04
N ILE A 520 9.57 -6.41 -6.35
CA ILE A 520 9.97 -5.00 -6.48
C ILE A 520 11.41 -4.81 -5.97
N ALA A 521 11.74 -5.37 -4.80
CA ALA A 521 13.07 -5.22 -4.22
C ALA A 521 14.18 -5.87 -5.06
N LYS A 522 13.86 -6.92 -5.83
CA LYS A 522 14.78 -7.57 -6.78
C LYS A 522 14.84 -6.87 -8.14
N GLY A 523 14.03 -5.85 -8.39
CA GLY A 523 13.94 -5.19 -9.69
C GLY A 523 13.42 -6.11 -10.81
N THR A 524 12.63 -7.13 -10.47
CA THR A 524 12.11 -8.12 -11.44
C THR A 524 10.71 -7.76 -11.94
N VAL A 525 10.36 -6.47 -11.93
CA VAL A 525 9.04 -5.93 -12.31
C VAL A 525 9.20 -4.94 -13.45
#